data_AF-V4KXJ2-F1
#
_entry.id   AF-V4KXJ2-F1
#
_cell.length_a   1.000
_cell.length_b   1.000
_cell.length_c   1.000
_cell.angle_alpha   90.00
_cell.angle_beta   90.00
_cell.angle_gamma   90.00
#
_symmetry.space_group_name_H-M   'P 1'
#
loop_
_entity.id
_entity.type
_entity.pdbx_description
1 polymer ?
#
loop_
_entity_poly.entity_id
_entity_poly.type
_entity_poly.pdbx_seq_one_letter_code
_entity_poly.pdbx_strand_id
1 'polypeptide(L)'
;MSKYIVVVLNDEQSAYKGALALQELDNDASIALYEGAVVAKDAEGKVRVLDAEEEGPFGTLAGMLLGSLIGVFGGPIGVAMGAATGSLVGLVGDTVRAGVNDDFLAEVMETLTPGKFALVAEIGEHWTTPLDTRMEALGGTVFRTWRIDVEDEQLERNIQANRLELQGLKDEWNQAVGDAKEKLKAKIQATEAKLKALDDRIEKKIETMRKEYDAKVEKLNQQIAKAEGDLKSKYEKAREDLKTDLAQRSEKLKQAGHLVAEALK
;
A
#
# COMPACT_ATOMS: atom_id res chain seq x y z
N MET A 1 9.56 7.31 7.07
CA MET A 1 8.28 6.75 6.57
C MET A 1 8.15 7.14 5.10
N SER A 2 7.78 6.23 4.21
CA SER A 2 7.62 6.50 2.77
C SER A 2 6.28 7.19 2.47
N LYS A 3 6.21 7.82 1.31
CA LYS A 3 5.03 8.50 0.76
C LYS A 3 4.67 7.92 -0.58
N TYR A 4 3.40 8.00 -0.92
CA TYR A 4 2.96 7.87 -2.31
C TYR A 4 2.85 9.24 -2.94
N ILE A 5 3.30 9.32 -4.19
CA ILE A 5 3.10 10.46 -5.05
C ILE A 5 2.31 10.06 -6.28
N VAL A 6 1.43 10.97 -6.73
CA VAL A 6 0.82 10.90 -8.05
C VAL A 6 1.11 12.21 -8.76
N VAL A 7 1.74 12.14 -9.94
CA VAL A 7 1.99 13.31 -10.78
C VAL A 7 1.12 13.22 -12.01
N VAL A 8 0.11 14.08 -12.13
CA VAL A 8 -0.78 14.11 -13.30
C VAL A 8 -0.19 15.02 -14.37
N LEU A 9 -0.03 14.49 -15.59
CA LEU A 9 0.61 15.13 -16.74
C LEU A 9 -0.34 15.10 -17.95
N ASN A 10 -0.16 16.05 -18.86
CA ASN A 10 -1.09 16.27 -19.98
C ASN A 10 -0.86 15.31 -21.17
N ASP A 11 0.33 14.72 -21.27
CA ASP A 11 0.71 13.89 -22.40
C ASP A 11 1.75 12.83 -22.00
N GLU A 12 1.87 11.80 -22.84
CA GLU A 12 2.76 10.65 -22.63
C GLU A 12 4.22 11.08 -22.53
N GLN A 13 4.68 11.99 -23.40
CA GLN A 13 6.07 12.41 -23.42
C GLN A 13 6.46 13.10 -22.11
N SER A 14 5.59 13.95 -21.57
CA SER A 14 5.78 14.61 -20.28
C SER A 14 5.76 13.60 -19.13
N ALA A 15 4.93 12.55 -19.21
CA ALA A 15 4.95 11.44 -18.25
C ALA A 15 6.28 10.70 -18.26
N TYR A 16 6.76 10.25 -19.42
CA TYR A 16 8.07 9.58 -19.51
C TYR A 16 9.24 10.46 -19.04
N LYS A 17 9.23 11.75 -19.40
CA LYS A 17 10.24 12.71 -18.88
C LYS A 17 10.17 12.85 -17.37
N GLY A 18 8.97 12.87 -16.78
CA GLY A 18 8.81 12.91 -15.34
C GLY A 18 9.29 11.63 -14.66
N ALA A 19 9.07 10.46 -15.28
CA ALA A 19 9.58 9.20 -14.78
C ALA A 19 11.12 9.16 -14.76
N LEU A 20 11.75 9.60 -15.85
CA LEU A 20 13.21 9.77 -15.90
C LEU A 20 13.70 10.78 -14.86
N ALA A 21 13.00 11.90 -14.68
CA ALA A 21 13.35 12.89 -13.65
C ALA A 21 13.27 12.30 -12.24
N LEU A 22 12.32 11.40 -11.94
CA LEU A 22 12.28 10.68 -10.67
C LEU A 22 13.46 9.73 -10.50
N GLN A 23 13.88 9.03 -11.55
CA GLN A 23 15.12 8.22 -11.51
C GLN A 23 16.37 9.08 -11.29
N GLU A 24 16.47 10.24 -11.94
CA GLU A 24 17.59 11.16 -11.74
C GLU A 24 17.63 11.70 -10.30
N LEU A 25 16.47 12.07 -9.75
CA LEU A 25 16.36 12.50 -8.35
C LEU A 25 16.72 11.38 -7.36
N ASP A 26 16.41 10.11 -7.71
CA ASP A 26 16.84 8.94 -6.95
C ASP A 26 18.35 8.76 -7.05
N ASN A 27 18.93 8.82 -8.25
CA ASN A 27 20.38 8.70 -8.46
C ASN A 27 21.17 9.78 -7.68
N ASP A 28 20.63 11.00 -7.61
CA ASP A 28 21.21 12.13 -6.87
C ASP A 28 20.80 12.16 -5.38
N ALA A 29 20.14 11.10 -4.86
CA ALA A 29 19.59 10.97 -3.50
C ALA A 29 18.79 12.17 -2.99
N SER A 30 18.20 12.92 -3.90
CA SER A 30 17.20 13.93 -3.56
C SER A 30 15.92 13.25 -3.07
N ILE A 31 15.64 12.06 -3.61
CA ILE A 31 14.62 11.12 -3.15
C ILE A 31 15.21 9.71 -3.08
N ALA A 32 14.48 8.79 -2.47
CA ALA A 32 14.65 7.35 -2.57
C ALA A 32 13.41 6.80 -3.29
N LEU A 33 13.52 6.45 -4.56
CA LEU A 33 12.44 5.88 -5.35
C LEU A 33 12.37 4.38 -5.06
N TYR A 34 11.27 3.88 -4.49
CA TYR A 34 11.13 2.45 -4.18
C TYR A 34 10.52 1.68 -5.34
N GLU A 35 9.36 2.13 -5.79
CA GLU A 35 8.57 1.56 -6.89
C GLU A 35 7.86 2.69 -7.65
N GLY A 36 7.53 2.46 -8.92
CA GLY A 36 6.84 3.44 -9.76
C GLY A 36 6.16 2.80 -10.95
N ALA A 37 5.18 3.50 -11.51
CA ALA A 37 4.51 3.13 -12.75
C ALA A 37 4.01 4.38 -13.49
N VAL A 38 4.10 4.36 -14.81
CA VAL A 38 3.40 5.30 -15.70
C VAL A 38 2.05 4.71 -16.08
N VAL A 39 0.99 5.49 -15.92
CA VAL A 39 -0.38 5.11 -16.31
C VAL A 39 -1.00 6.13 -17.23
N ALA A 40 -1.82 5.67 -18.17
CA ALA A 40 -2.62 6.50 -19.07
C ALA A 40 -4.10 6.31 -18.76
N LYS A 41 -4.87 7.40 -18.75
CA LYS A 41 -6.34 7.32 -18.72
C LYS A 41 -6.87 7.53 -20.13
N ASP A 42 -7.48 6.50 -20.70
CA ASP A 42 -7.99 6.54 -22.06
C ASP A 42 -9.26 7.41 -22.17
N ALA A 43 -9.73 7.58 -23.41
CA ALA A 43 -10.94 8.36 -23.71
C ALA A 43 -12.22 7.78 -23.08
N GLU A 44 -12.23 6.48 -22.76
CA GLU A 44 -13.34 5.80 -22.08
C GLU A 44 -13.24 5.90 -20.55
N GLY A 45 -12.18 6.55 -20.04
CA GLY A 45 -11.90 6.72 -18.62
C GLY A 45 -11.24 5.51 -17.96
N LYS A 46 -10.83 4.50 -18.73
CA LYS A 46 -10.09 3.33 -18.20
C LYS A 46 -8.62 3.68 -18.04
N VAL A 47 -8.00 3.08 -17.04
CA VAL A 47 -6.57 3.26 -16.76
C VAL A 47 -5.78 2.06 -17.30
N ARG A 48 -4.73 2.36 -18.05
CA ARG A 48 -3.76 1.40 -18.60
C ARG A 48 -2.37 1.70 -18.03
N VAL A 49 -1.67 0.68 -17.53
CA VAL A 49 -0.26 0.78 -17.16
C VAL A 49 0.59 0.70 -18.42
N LEU A 50 1.45 1.69 -18.66
CA LEU A 50 2.31 1.75 -19.84
C LEU A 50 3.59 0.92 -19.64
N ASP A 51 4.12 0.85 -18.42
CA ASP A 51 5.36 0.12 -18.09
C ASP A 51 5.19 -1.42 -18.02
N ALA A 52 4.00 -1.95 -18.34
CA ALA A 52 3.72 -3.40 -18.30
C ALA A 52 4.08 -4.12 -19.62
N GLU A 53 4.18 -3.39 -20.74
CA GLU A 53 4.36 -3.97 -22.08
C GLU A 53 5.73 -3.63 -22.72
N GLU A 54 6.42 -2.59 -22.25
CA GLU A 54 7.75 -2.16 -22.72
C GLU A 54 8.74 -2.00 -21.56
N GLU A 55 10.06 -1.95 -21.84
CA GLU A 55 11.14 -1.64 -20.89
C GLU A 55 11.03 -0.18 -20.38
N GLY A 56 9.95 0.12 -19.68
CA GLY A 56 9.65 1.44 -19.14
C GLY A 56 10.62 1.85 -18.03
N PRO A 57 10.72 3.16 -17.74
CA PRO A 57 11.70 3.71 -16.80
C PRO A 57 11.60 3.11 -15.39
N PHE A 58 10.44 2.67 -14.92
CA PHE A 58 10.35 2.07 -13.58
C PHE A 58 10.58 0.54 -13.55
N GLY A 59 10.58 -0.13 -14.71
CA GLY A 59 10.59 -1.60 -14.82
C GLY A 59 9.29 -2.24 -14.32
N THR A 60 9.13 -3.55 -14.53
CA THR A 60 7.90 -4.32 -14.20
C THR A 60 7.86 -4.75 -12.71
N LEU A 61 8.04 -3.83 -11.77
CA LEU A 61 7.93 -4.13 -10.34
C LEU A 61 6.99 -3.15 -9.63
N ALA A 62 5.69 -3.34 -9.84
CA ALA A 62 4.66 -2.72 -9.00
C ALA A 62 4.30 -3.68 -7.86
N GLY A 63 4.56 -3.28 -6.61
CA GLY A 63 4.08 -3.97 -5.43
C GLY A 63 2.56 -3.91 -5.30
N MET A 64 2.00 -4.72 -4.40
CA MET A 64 0.54 -4.85 -4.26
C MET A 64 -0.16 -3.52 -3.95
N LEU A 65 0.49 -2.63 -3.18
CA LEU A 65 -0.08 -1.34 -2.82
C LEU A 65 -0.11 -0.36 -4.00
N LEU A 66 0.98 -0.25 -4.76
CA LEU A 66 0.99 0.55 -5.99
C LEU A 66 -0.04 0.02 -7.00
N GLY A 67 -0.11 -1.30 -7.17
CA GLY A 67 -1.11 -1.96 -8.00
C GLY A 67 -2.54 -1.67 -7.54
N SER A 68 -2.78 -1.61 -6.24
CA SER A 68 -4.09 -1.26 -5.67
C SER A 68 -4.47 0.20 -5.94
N LEU A 69 -3.52 1.15 -5.85
CA LEU A 69 -3.72 2.56 -6.19
C LEU A 69 -4.13 2.72 -7.66
N ILE A 70 -3.38 2.08 -8.55
CA ILE A 70 -3.66 2.08 -9.99
C ILE A 70 -5.03 1.44 -10.27
N GLY A 71 -5.35 0.35 -9.59
CA GLY A 71 -6.65 -0.33 -9.70
C GLY A 71 -7.82 0.56 -9.31
N VAL A 72 -7.68 1.37 -8.25
CA VAL A 72 -8.70 2.35 -7.85
C VAL A 72 -8.91 3.41 -8.94
N PHE A 73 -7.82 3.93 -9.54
CA PHE A 73 -7.95 4.92 -10.63
C PHE A 73 -8.62 4.35 -11.88
N GLY A 74 -8.51 3.04 -12.12
CA GLY A 74 -9.11 2.33 -13.26
C GLY A 74 -10.58 1.94 -13.08
N GLY A 75 -11.16 2.09 -11.89
CA GLY A 75 -12.53 1.68 -11.60
C GLY A 75 -12.75 0.16 -11.66
N PRO A 76 -14.00 -0.33 -11.50
CA PRO A 76 -14.32 -1.76 -11.39
C PRO A 76 -13.98 -2.59 -12.64
N ILE A 77 -13.67 -1.96 -13.77
CA ILE A 77 -13.31 -2.61 -15.04
C ILE A 77 -11.77 -2.62 -15.25
N GLY A 78 -11.01 -1.79 -14.53
CA GLY A 78 -9.56 -1.62 -14.68
C GLY A 78 -8.67 -2.68 -14.01
N VAL A 79 -9.25 -3.73 -13.41
CA VAL A 79 -8.54 -4.76 -12.63
C VAL A 79 -7.77 -5.77 -13.50
N ALA A 80 -7.89 -5.71 -14.83
CA ALA A 80 -7.50 -6.82 -15.71
C ALA A 80 -5.98 -7.05 -15.91
N MET A 81 -5.09 -6.10 -15.62
CA MET A 81 -3.65 -6.25 -15.95
C MET A 81 -2.65 -6.19 -14.77
N GLY A 82 -3.10 -5.90 -13.54
CA GLY A 82 -2.26 -6.07 -12.33
C GLY A 82 -2.23 -7.50 -11.78
N ALA A 83 -2.92 -8.40 -12.46
CA ALA A 83 -3.33 -9.72 -12.01
C ALA A 83 -2.32 -10.85 -12.21
N ALA A 84 -1.33 -10.65 -13.09
CA ALA A 84 -0.53 -11.77 -13.60
C ALA A 84 0.45 -12.35 -12.57
N THR A 85 0.78 -11.64 -11.48
CA THR A 85 1.83 -12.07 -10.54
C THR A 85 1.45 -12.06 -9.05
N GLY A 86 0.25 -11.62 -8.65
CA GLY A 86 -0.10 -11.65 -7.22
C GLY A 86 -1.55 -11.30 -6.90
N SER A 87 -2.37 -12.34 -6.71
CA SER A 87 -3.69 -12.32 -6.05
C SER A 87 -4.87 -11.61 -6.77
N LEU A 88 -5.42 -12.25 -7.81
CA LEU A 88 -6.83 -12.11 -8.16
C LEU A 88 -7.68 -13.18 -7.46
N VAL A 89 -7.97 -13.00 -6.17
CA VAL A 89 -9.10 -13.72 -5.55
C VAL A 89 -9.98 -12.71 -4.82
N GLY A 90 -10.94 -12.15 -5.58
CA GLY A 90 -12.21 -11.64 -5.07
C GLY A 90 -12.21 -10.23 -4.48
N LEU A 91 -12.41 -9.21 -5.33
CA LEU A 91 -12.90 -7.89 -4.89
C LEU A 91 -13.93 -7.35 -5.89
N VAL A 92 -15.09 -7.99 -5.92
CA VAL A 92 -16.35 -7.29 -6.20
C VAL A 92 -16.93 -6.93 -4.83
N GLY A 93 -16.70 -5.71 -4.37
CA GLY A 93 -17.27 -5.18 -3.13
C GLY A 93 -16.35 -4.21 -2.40
N ASP A 94 -16.73 -2.93 -2.36
CA ASP A 94 -16.48 -1.83 -1.38
C ASP A 94 -15.16 -1.72 -0.58
N THR A 95 -14.13 -2.51 -0.84
CA THR A 95 -12.94 -2.60 0.04
C THR A 95 -11.65 -2.83 -0.74
N VAL A 96 -11.46 -2.16 -1.88
CA VAL A 96 -10.11 -1.88 -2.37
C VAL A 96 -9.70 -0.56 -1.75
N ARG A 97 -9.02 -0.60 -0.60
CA ARG A 97 -8.46 0.61 0.02
C ARG A 97 -6.99 0.69 -0.31
N ALA A 98 -6.62 1.68 -1.09
CA ALA A 98 -5.31 1.78 -1.72
C ALA A 98 -4.16 2.22 -0.78
N GLY A 99 -4.34 2.06 0.54
CA GLY A 99 -3.34 2.44 1.53
C GLY A 99 -3.05 3.94 1.62
N VAL A 100 -4.03 4.77 1.24
CA VAL A 100 -3.96 6.24 1.20
C VAL A 100 -5.29 6.86 1.64
N ASN A 101 -5.31 8.16 1.92
CA ASN A 101 -6.54 8.86 2.30
C ASN A 101 -7.51 9.02 1.10
N ASP A 102 -8.82 8.96 1.38
CA ASP A 102 -9.89 9.11 0.39
C ASP A 102 -9.87 10.49 -0.27
N ASP A 103 -9.54 11.56 0.47
CA ASP A 103 -9.42 12.92 -0.07
C ASP A 103 -8.33 13.00 -1.16
N PHE A 104 -7.18 12.35 -0.92
CA PHE A 104 -6.10 12.26 -1.90
C PHE A 104 -6.55 11.53 -3.17
N LEU A 105 -7.31 10.44 -3.03
CA LEU A 105 -7.85 9.71 -4.17
C LEU A 105 -8.83 10.58 -4.96
N ALA A 106 -9.72 11.31 -4.28
CA ALA A 106 -10.67 12.20 -4.92
C ALA A 106 -9.95 13.30 -5.73
N GLU A 107 -8.99 14.00 -5.13
CA GLU A 107 -8.22 15.06 -5.78
C GLU A 107 -7.47 14.55 -7.03
N VAL A 108 -6.84 13.38 -6.93
CA VAL A 108 -6.17 12.74 -8.07
C VAL A 108 -7.16 12.38 -9.17
N MET A 109 -8.30 11.78 -8.82
CA MET A 109 -9.32 11.35 -9.80
C MET A 109 -10.00 12.52 -10.50
N GLU A 110 -10.18 13.65 -9.81
CA GLU A 110 -10.68 14.89 -10.41
C GLU A 110 -9.69 15.48 -11.42
N THR A 111 -8.38 15.34 -11.14
CA THR A 111 -7.33 15.92 -11.98
C THR A 111 -6.93 15.01 -13.14
N LEU A 112 -6.90 13.70 -12.92
CA LEU A 112 -6.61 12.66 -13.92
C LEU A 112 -7.87 12.38 -14.76
N THR A 113 -8.14 13.30 -15.69
CA THR A 113 -9.23 13.21 -16.66
C THR A 113 -8.84 12.33 -17.88
N PRO A 114 -9.81 11.84 -18.67
CA PRO A 114 -9.54 11.16 -19.93
C PRO A 114 -8.52 11.91 -20.82
N GLY A 115 -7.59 11.17 -21.42
CA GLY A 115 -6.50 11.68 -22.25
C GLY A 115 -5.24 12.12 -21.48
N LYS A 116 -5.27 12.13 -20.14
CA LYS A 116 -4.11 12.45 -19.30
C LYS A 116 -3.33 11.21 -18.86
N PHE A 117 -2.14 11.47 -18.34
CA PHE A 117 -1.20 10.49 -17.85
C PHE A 117 -0.90 10.74 -16.38
N ALA A 118 -0.50 9.72 -15.65
CA ALA A 118 -0.03 9.85 -14.28
C ALA A 118 1.22 9.02 -14.01
N LEU A 119 2.11 9.59 -13.21
CA LEU A 119 3.20 8.87 -12.56
C LEU A 119 2.73 8.52 -11.16
N VAL A 120 2.68 7.24 -10.84
CA VAL A 120 2.36 6.75 -9.49
C VAL A 120 3.62 6.15 -8.93
N ALA A 121 4.12 6.64 -7.79
CA ALA A 121 5.36 6.13 -7.22
C ALA A 121 5.34 6.13 -5.68
N GLU A 122 6.00 5.13 -5.09
CA GLU A 122 6.37 5.15 -3.67
C GLU A 122 7.78 5.73 -3.54
N ILE A 123 7.91 6.80 -2.76
CA ILE A 123 9.18 7.49 -2.55
C ILE A 123 9.46 7.73 -1.07
N GLY A 124 10.74 7.83 -0.72
CA GLY A 124 11.23 8.52 0.46
C GLY A 124 11.80 9.87 0.04
N GLU A 125 11.38 10.96 0.68
CA GLU A 125 11.92 12.29 0.38
C GLU A 125 12.13 13.06 1.68
N HIS A 126 13.24 13.78 1.79
CA HIS A 126 13.51 14.68 2.91
C HIS A 126 13.14 16.13 2.57
N TRP A 127 13.16 16.47 1.28
CA TRP A 127 12.83 17.79 0.77
C TRP A 127 12.03 17.66 -0.53
N THR A 128 10.89 18.34 -0.61
CA THR A 128 9.95 18.23 -1.74
C THR A 128 10.33 19.09 -2.95
N THR A 129 11.03 20.22 -2.73
CA THR A 129 11.31 21.23 -3.77
C THR A 129 11.99 20.68 -5.01
N PRO A 130 13.02 19.81 -4.93
CA PRO A 130 13.66 19.26 -6.13
C PRO A 130 12.68 18.49 -7.02
N LEU A 131 11.78 17.71 -6.42
CA LEU A 131 10.75 16.97 -7.13
C LEU A 131 9.71 17.92 -7.71
N ASP A 132 9.18 18.82 -6.87
CA ASP A 132 8.14 19.78 -7.28
C ASP A 132 8.58 20.61 -8.47
N THR A 133 9.80 21.17 -8.40
CA THR A 133 10.35 22.02 -9.46
C THR A 133 10.45 21.27 -10.78
N ARG A 134 10.91 20.01 -10.75
CA ARG A 134 11.05 19.19 -11.97
C ARG A 134 9.70 18.80 -12.56
N MET A 135 8.73 18.44 -11.73
CA MET A 135 7.39 18.08 -12.19
C MET A 135 6.62 19.29 -12.71
N GLU A 136 6.72 20.44 -12.04
CA GLU A 136 6.12 21.70 -12.46
C GLU A 136 6.66 22.17 -13.81
N ALA A 137 7.97 22.02 -14.05
CA ALA A 137 8.60 22.33 -15.34
C ALA A 137 8.06 21.47 -16.50
N LEU A 138 7.45 20.32 -16.20
CA LEU A 138 6.79 19.43 -17.16
C LEU A 138 5.28 19.67 -17.24
N GLY A 139 4.75 20.69 -16.55
CA GLY A 139 3.32 20.95 -16.43
C GLY A 139 2.58 19.92 -15.57
N GLY A 140 3.31 19.19 -14.73
CA GLY A 140 2.76 18.16 -13.85
C GLY A 140 2.16 18.74 -12.58
N THR A 141 1.03 18.19 -12.15
CA THR A 141 0.43 18.47 -10.83
C THR A 141 0.79 17.34 -9.87
N VAL A 142 1.48 17.67 -8.77
CA VAL A 142 1.97 16.68 -7.81
C VAL A 142 1.03 16.55 -6.62
N PHE A 143 0.46 15.37 -6.44
CA PHE A 143 -0.28 14.95 -5.25
C PHE A 143 0.63 14.11 -4.37
N ARG A 144 0.54 14.29 -3.05
CA ARG A 144 1.30 13.49 -2.09
C ARG A 144 0.43 13.04 -0.94
N THR A 145 0.66 11.82 -0.49
CA THR A 145 0.05 11.28 0.72
C THR A 145 1.02 10.37 1.44
N TRP A 146 0.91 10.32 2.76
CA TRP A 146 1.60 9.29 3.53
C TRP A 146 1.00 7.93 3.19
N ARG A 147 1.84 6.89 3.21
CA ARG A 147 1.37 5.50 3.17
C ARG A 147 0.64 5.21 4.47
N ILE A 148 -0.69 5.09 4.38
CA ILE A 148 -1.55 4.70 5.49
C ILE A 148 -1.82 3.20 5.37
N ASP A 149 -1.41 2.42 6.36
CA ASP A 149 -1.83 1.02 6.41
C ASP A 149 -3.24 0.92 7.02
N VAL A 150 -4.25 1.34 6.25
CA VAL A 150 -5.66 1.33 6.69
C VAL A 150 -6.09 -0.09 7.07
N GLU A 151 -5.50 -1.09 6.41
CA GLU A 151 -5.74 -2.49 6.70
C GLU A 151 -5.24 -2.89 8.10
N ASP A 152 -4.13 -2.33 8.62
CA ASP A 152 -3.66 -2.63 9.98
C ASP A 152 -4.71 -2.20 11.02
N GLU A 153 -5.20 -0.97 10.90
CA GLU A 153 -6.23 -0.47 11.81
C GLU A 153 -7.56 -1.23 11.66
N GLN A 154 -7.94 -1.63 10.45
CA GLN A 154 -9.16 -2.42 10.25
C GLN A 154 -9.02 -3.84 10.81
N LEU A 155 -7.85 -4.44 10.66
CA LEU A 155 -7.54 -5.75 11.22
C LEU A 155 -7.65 -5.69 12.75
N GLU A 156 -7.05 -4.68 13.38
CA GLU A 156 -7.20 -4.40 14.80
C GLU A 156 -8.66 -4.17 15.22
N ARG A 157 -9.40 -3.31 14.50
CA ARG A 157 -10.82 -3.03 14.79
C ARG A 157 -11.68 -4.30 14.69
N ASN A 158 -11.46 -5.11 13.66
CA ASN A 158 -12.18 -6.38 13.46
C ASN A 158 -11.85 -7.39 14.56
N ILE A 159 -10.59 -7.48 14.98
CA ILE A 159 -10.17 -8.34 16.09
C ILE A 159 -10.86 -7.93 17.38
N GLN A 160 -10.85 -6.62 17.70
CA GLN A 160 -11.50 -6.11 18.91
C GLN A 160 -13.01 -6.39 18.89
N ALA A 161 -13.68 -6.12 17.76
CA ALA A 161 -15.11 -6.37 17.61
C ALA A 161 -15.46 -7.87 17.78
N ASN A 162 -14.74 -8.78 17.10
CA ASN A 162 -15.01 -10.22 17.20
C ASN A 162 -14.62 -10.79 18.56
N ARG A 163 -13.60 -10.25 19.24
CA ARG A 163 -13.23 -10.64 20.61
C ARG A 163 -14.32 -10.26 21.61
N LEU A 164 -14.86 -9.05 21.52
CA LEU A 164 -15.97 -8.60 22.36
C LEU A 164 -17.24 -9.43 22.09
N GLU A 165 -17.53 -9.72 20.83
CA GLU A 165 -18.63 -10.61 20.46
C GLU A 165 -18.44 -12.02 21.01
N LEU A 166 -17.24 -12.60 20.88
CA LEU A 166 -16.93 -13.92 21.41
C LEU A 166 -17.10 -13.98 22.93
N GLN A 167 -16.63 -12.95 23.65
CA GLN A 167 -16.80 -12.86 25.09
C GLN A 167 -18.28 -12.84 25.48
N GLY A 168 -19.08 -11.97 24.84
CA GLY A 168 -20.53 -11.91 25.08
C GLY A 168 -21.24 -13.22 24.76
N LEU A 169 -20.87 -13.89 23.66
CA LEU A 169 -21.43 -15.19 23.30
C LEU A 169 -21.06 -16.29 24.30
N LYS A 170 -19.82 -16.31 24.82
CA LYS A 170 -19.38 -17.24 25.87
C LYS A 170 -20.17 -17.02 27.17
N ASP A 171 -20.40 -15.76 27.55
CA ASP A 171 -21.19 -15.40 28.72
C ASP A 171 -22.66 -15.82 28.58
N GLU A 172 -23.28 -15.56 27.43
CA GLU A 172 -24.66 -15.97 27.13
C GLU A 172 -24.78 -17.51 27.11
N TRP A 173 -23.80 -18.20 26.54
CA TRP A 173 -23.76 -19.67 26.49
C TRP A 173 -23.67 -20.32 27.88
N ASN A 174 -22.98 -19.68 28.82
CA ASN A 174 -22.91 -20.13 30.22
C ASN A 174 -24.27 -20.04 30.94
N GLN A 175 -25.13 -19.11 30.53
CA GLN A 175 -26.46 -18.90 31.12
C GLN A 175 -27.58 -19.64 30.37
N ALA A 176 -27.36 -19.97 29.09
CA ALA A 176 -28.35 -20.60 28.23
C ALA A 176 -28.56 -22.11 28.53
N VAL A 177 -29.77 -22.59 28.23
CA VAL A 177 -30.20 -23.99 28.34
C VAL A 177 -30.94 -24.44 27.08
N GLY A 178 -31.02 -25.75 26.84
CA GLY A 178 -31.75 -26.33 25.71
C GLY A 178 -31.24 -25.85 24.35
N ASP A 179 -32.16 -25.68 23.39
CA ASP A 179 -31.85 -25.34 21.99
C ASP A 179 -31.09 -24.01 21.80
N ALA A 180 -31.25 -23.06 22.75
CA ALA A 180 -30.50 -21.81 22.72
C ALA A 180 -28.99 -22.05 22.88
N LYS A 181 -28.60 -23.04 23.69
CA LYS A 181 -27.20 -23.37 23.94
C LYS A 181 -26.50 -23.95 22.72
N GLU A 182 -27.19 -24.76 21.92
CA GLU A 182 -26.64 -25.30 20.65
C GLU A 182 -26.48 -24.20 19.59
N LYS A 183 -27.44 -23.27 19.47
CA LYS A 183 -27.31 -22.12 18.57
C LYS A 183 -26.17 -21.18 18.97
N LEU A 184 -25.98 -20.93 20.26
CA LEU A 184 -24.88 -20.13 20.78
C LEU A 184 -23.52 -20.82 20.56
N LYS A 185 -23.44 -22.14 20.74
CA LYS A 185 -22.24 -22.92 20.43
C LYS A 185 -21.83 -22.77 18.96
N ALA A 186 -22.79 -22.85 18.03
CA ALA A 186 -22.50 -22.65 16.61
C ALA A 186 -21.99 -21.22 16.31
N LYS A 187 -22.57 -20.19 16.97
CA LYS A 187 -22.08 -18.81 16.85
C LYS A 187 -20.67 -18.63 17.42
N ILE A 188 -20.41 -19.19 18.60
CA ILE A 188 -19.08 -19.20 19.23
C ILE A 188 -18.04 -19.78 18.26
N GLN A 189 -18.30 -20.98 17.72
CA GLN A 189 -17.38 -21.64 16.78
C GLN A 189 -17.16 -20.82 15.51
N ALA A 190 -18.21 -20.17 14.99
CA ALA A 190 -18.09 -19.30 13.83
C ALA A 190 -17.23 -18.06 14.14
N THR A 191 -17.40 -17.44 15.31
CA THR A 191 -16.62 -16.27 15.73
C THR A 191 -15.17 -16.64 16.07
N GLU A 192 -14.92 -17.80 16.68
CA GLU A 192 -13.58 -18.35 16.88
C GLU A 192 -12.87 -18.60 15.54
N ALA A 193 -13.58 -19.16 14.55
CA ALA A 193 -13.04 -19.36 13.21
C ALA A 193 -12.70 -18.03 12.50
N LYS A 194 -13.54 -17.00 12.67
CA LYS A 194 -13.24 -15.64 12.16
C LYS A 194 -11.98 -15.07 12.81
N LEU A 195 -11.87 -15.16 14.14
CA LEU A 195 -10.70 -14.69 14.87
C LEU A 195 -9.43 -15.41 14.41
N LYS A 196 -9.46 -16.73 14.24
CA LYS A 196 -8.32 -17.49 13.70
C LYS A 196 -7.96 -17.06 12.28
N ALA A 197 -8.95 -16.83 11.40
CA ALA A 197 -8.69 -16.35 10.05
C ALA A 197 -8.11 -14.92 10.04
N LEU A 198 -8.42 -14.08 11.03
CA LEU A 198 -7.80 -12.76 11.20
C LEU A 198 -6.35 -12.88 11.70
N ASP A 199 -6.06 -13.83 12.61
CA ASP A 199 -4.71 -14.13 13.07
C ASP A 199 -3.80 -14.63 11.92
N ASP A 200 -4.30 -15.57 11.10
CA ASP A 200 -3.60 -16.03 9.90
C ASP A 200 -3.30 -14.89 8.92
N ARG A 201 -4.18 -13.88 8.83
CA ARG A 201 -3.95 -12.68 8.01
C ARG A 201 -2.85 -11.79 8.61
N ILE A 202 -2.81 -11.63 9.94
CA ILE A 202 -1.73 -10.91 10.62
C ILE A 202 -0.39 -11.55 10.27
N GLU A 203 -0.26 -12.87 10.41
CA GLU A 203 1.00 -13.58 10.15
C GLU A 203 1.47 -13.37 8.70
N LYS A 204 0.57 -13.58 7.74
CA LYS A 204 0.86 -13.35 6.31
C LYS A 204 1.26 -11.90 6.05
N LYS A 205 0.60 -10.94 6.69
CA LYS A 205 0.90 -9.52 6.50
C LYS A 205 2.28 -9.16 7.04
N ILE A 206 2.63 -9.63 8.24
CA ILE A 206 3.98 -9.45 8.81
C ILE A 206 5.04 -10.07 7.88
N GLU A 207 4.78 -11.24 7.31
CA GLU A 207 5.70 -11.89 6.37
C GLU A 207 5.89 -11.06 5.09
N THR A 208 4.79 -10.61 4.47
CA THR A 208 4.83 -9.77 3.27
C THR A 208 5.54 -8.43 3.54
N MET A 209 5.20 -7.75 4.62
CA MET A 209 5.85 -6.48 4.99
C MET A 209 7.35 -6.67 5.20
N ARG A 210 7.77 -7.78 5.82
CA ARG A 210 9.19 -8.10 5.96
C ARG A 210 9.86 -8.30 4.59
N LYS A 211 9.24 -9.01 3.65
CA LYS A 211 9.78 -9.20 2.29
C LYS A 211 9.90 -7.88 1.53
N GLU A 212 8.87 -7.03 1.56
CA GLU A 212 8.90 -5.69 0.96
C GLU A 212 10.02 -4.84 1.56
N TYR A 213 10.15 -4.86 2.88
CA TYR A 213 11.19 -4.16 3.60
C TYR A 213 12.60 -4.65 3.23
N ASP A 214 12.82 -5.96 3.20
CA ASP A 214 14.12 -6.55 2.86
C ASP A 214 14.54 -6.15 1.44
N ALA A 215 13.60 -6.13 0.49
CA ALA A 215 13.84 -5.65 -0.88
C ALA A 215 14.23 -4.16 -0.91
N LYS A 216 13.53 -3.30 -0.16
CA LYS A 216 13.85 -1.86 -0.07
C LYS A 216 15.20 -1.61 0.60
N VAL A 217 15.53 -2.36 1.65
CA VAL A 217 16.83 -2.28 2.33
C VAL A 217 17.95 -2.73 1.39
N GLU A 218 17.74 -3.78 0.61
CA GLU A 218 18.73 -4.24 -0.36
C GLU A 218 18.99 -3.17 -1.43
N LYS A 219 17.94 -2.55 -1.97
CA LYS A 219 18.08 -1.41 -2.89
C LYS A 219 18.86 -0.25 -2.26
N LEU A 220 18.54 0.13 -1.02
CA LEU A 220 19.27 1.18 -0.30
C LEU A 220 20.72 0.79 -0.02
N ASN A 221 21.02 -0.47 0.31
CA ASN A 221 22.40 -0.93 0.53
C ASN A 221 23.23 -0.81 -0.76
N GLN A 222 22.64 -1.13 -1.91
CA GLN A 222 23.27 -0.94 -3.21
C GLN A 222 23.53 0.54 -3.52
N GLN A 223 22.59 1.42 -3.15
CA GLN A 223 22.76 2.88 -3.29
C GLN A 223 23.84 3.41 -2.33
N ILE A 224 23.85 2.98 -1.06
CA ILE A 224 24.87 3.31 -0.06
C ILE A 224 26.28 2.90 -0.51
N ALA A 225 26.41 1.74 -1.15
CA ALA A 225 27.69 1.24 -1.64
C ALA A 225 28.27 2.10 -2.78
N LYS A 226 27.42 2.80 -3.53
CA LYS A 226 27.81 3.68 -4.65
C LYS A 226 27.88 5.16 -4.26
N ALA A 227 27.44 5.50 -3.04
CA ALA A 227 27.32 6.87 -2.57
C ALA A 227 28.50 7.27 -1.67
N GLU A 228 28.84 8.57 -1.68
CA GLU A 228 29.85 9.17 -0.79
C GLU A 228 29.30 10.42 -0.08
N GLY A 229 29.95 10.83 1.02
CA GLY A 229 29.64 12.06 1.73
C GLY A 229 28.19 12.17 2.22
N ASP A 230 27.57 13.33 1.98
CA ASP A 230 26.19 13.65 2.39
C ASP A 230 25.15 12.70 1.77
N LEU A 231 25.41 12.24 0.54
CA LEU A 231 24.55 11.30 -0.19
C LEU A 231 24.43 9.97 0.55
N LYS A 232 25.57 9.44 1.00
CA LYS A 232 25.63 8.19 1.76
C LYS A 232 24.89 8.32 3.09
N SER A 233 25.09 9.43 3.79
CA SER A 233 24.42 9.69 5.07
C SER A 233 22.89 9.73 4.93
N LYS A 234 22.38 10.31 3.84
CA LYS A 234 20.94 10.34 3.54
C LYS A 234 20.36 8.94 3.31
N TYR A 235 21.04 8.09 2.54
CA TYR A 235 20.58 6.71 2.32
C TYR A 235 20.65 5.87 3.59
N GLU A 236 21.70 6.03 4.41
CA GLU A 236 21.83 5.35 5.70
C GLU A 236 20.68 5.72 6.64
N LYS A 237 20.32 7.01 6.69
CA LYS A 237 19.17 7.50 7.45
C LYS A 237 17.85 6.95 6.91
N ALA A 238 17.65 6.96 5.59
CA ALA A 238 16.44 6.38 4.99
C ALA A 238 16.27 4.90 5.33
N ARG A 239 17.38 4.14 5.37
CA ARG A 239 17.39 2.73 5.80
C ARG A 239 17.02 2.57 7.29
N GLU A 240 17.51 3.44 8.16
CA GLU A 240 17.17 3.42 9.60
C GLU A 240 15.70 3.78 9.85
N ASP A 241 15.18 4.77 9.13
CA ASP A 241 13.77 5.17 9.20
C ASP A 241 12.85 4.03 8.77
N LEU A 242 13.20 3.32 7.67
CA LEU A 242 12.45 2.12 7.26
C LEU A 242 12.49 1.04 8.34
N LYS A 243 13.66 0.81 8.96
CA LYS A 243 13.82 -0.23 10.00
C LYS A 243 12.92 0.04 11.19
N THR A 244 12.86 1.31 11.60
CA THR A 244 12.04 1.77 12.71
C THR A 244 10.55 1.60 12.39
N ASP A 245 10.12 1.96 11.19
CA ASP A 245 8.73 1.79 10.74
C ASP A 245 8.31 0.30 10.72
N LEU A 246 9.13 -0.60 10.15
CA LEU A 246 8.83 -2.04 10.15
C LEU A 246 8.71 -2.58 11.59
N ALA A 247 9.62 -2.18 12.48
CA ALA A 247 9.60 -2.63 13.87
C ALA A 247 8.32 -2.20 14.59
N GLN A 248 7.92 -0.94 14.44
CA GLN A 248 6.70 -0.40 15.03
C GLN A 248 5.44 -1.11 14.51
N ARG A 249 5.31 -1.27 13.19
CA ARG A 249 4.14 -1.93 12.57
C ARG A 249 4.07 -3.41 12.93
N SER A 250 5.20 -4.12 12.85
CA SER A 250 5.25 -5.55 13.21
C SER A 250 4.87 -5.79 14.66
N GLU A 251 5.30 -4.91 15.57
CA GLU A 251 4.96 -5.02 16.99
C GLU A 251 3.47 -4.80 17.22
N LYS A 252 2.88 -3.77 16.60
CA LYS A 252 1.44 -3.47 16.70
C LYS A 252 0.58 -4.65 16.23
N LEU A 253 0.92 -5.24 15.09
CA LEU A 253 0.21 -6.41 14.56
C LEU A 253 0.39 -7.65 15.45
N LYS A 254 1.59 -7.88 16.01
CA LYS A 254 1.81 -8.99 16.97
C LYS A 254 0.97 -8.82 18.23
N GLN A 255 0.83 -7.59 18.73
CA GLN A 255 -0.05 -7.32 19.88
C GLN A 255 -1.50 -7.65 19.55
N ALA A 256 -1.97 -7.31 18.33
CA ALA A 256 -3.31 -7.70 17.88
C ALA A 256 -3.49 -9.23 17.83
N GLY A 257 -2.50 -9.98 17.32
CA GLY A 257 -2.53 -11.45 17.31
C GLY A 257 -2.50 -12.05 18.72
N HIS A 258 -1.77 -11.44 19.65
CA HIS A 258 -1.79 -11.86 21.06
C HIS A 258 -3.20 -11.74 21.67
N LEU A 259 -3.93 -10.67 21.37
CA LEU A 259 -5.30 -10.48 21.84
C LEU A 259 -6.27 -11.54 21.27
N VAL A 260 -6.03 -12.00 20.03
CA VAL A 260 -6.76 -13.13 19.44
C VAL A 260 -6.46 -14.41 20.23
N ALA A 261 -5.18 -14.72 20.45
CA ALA A 261 -4.76 -15.91 21.18
C ALA A 261 -5.29 -15.95 22.61
N GLU A 262 -5.43 -14.80 23.28
CA GLU A 262 -6.12 -14.70 24.57
C GLU A 262 -7.62 -15.00 24.49
N ALA A 263 -8.31 -14.47 23.47
CA ALA A 263 -9.75 -14.65 23.31
C ALA A 263 -10.17 -16.09 23.01
N LEU A 264 -9.28 -16.84 22.32
CA LEU A 264 -9.49 -18.23 21.93
C LEU A 264 -9.15 -19.25 23.04
N LYS A 265 -8.59 -18.81 24.17
CA LYS A 265 -8.43 -19.65 25.37
C LYS A 265 -9.76 -19.83 26.11
#